data_AF-A0A2N2KDZ5-F1
#
_entry.id   AF-A0A2N2KDZ5-F1
#
_cell.length_a   1.000
_cell.length_b   1.000
_cell.length_c   1.000
_cell.angle_alpha   90.00
_cell.angle_beta   90.00
_cell.angle_gamma   90.00
#
_symmetry.space_group_name_H-M   'P 1'
#
loop_
_entity.id
_entity.type
_entity.pdbx_description
1 polymer ?
#
loop_
_entity_poly.entity_id
_entity_poly.type
_entity_poly.pdbx_seq_one_letter_code
_entity_poly.pdbx_strand_id
1 'polypeptide(L)'
;MKKNWVENSFLIMLLISLSGCGFKGNPAPYPAMPDDKPLVKNMQALPGGDAVLIKWIFQDKKGLINHIIIESSQAGQPGQECKNCPRIYAKIGQIQTKEGTAANRDQRELSFSDTSAVKGKIYIYRLMLCEENGNCSESSAAEINFQ
;
A
#
# COMPACT_ATOMS: atom_id res chain seq x y z
N MET A 1 -23.60 -13.65 -88.79
CA MET A 1 -22.73 -14.36 -87.82
C MET A 1 -21.82 -13.36 -87.13
N LYS A 2 -21.98 -13.17 -85.81
CA LYS A 2 -20.91 -13.05 -84.80
C LYS A 2 -21.60 -12.90 -83.44
N LYS A 3 -21.60 -14.02 -82.71
CA LYS A 3 -22.23 -14.27 -81.42
C LYS A 3 -21.24 -13.80 -80.34
N ASN A 4 -21.53 -12.70 -79.66
CA ASN A 4 -20.68 -12.20 -78.60
C ASN A 4 -21.38 -12.44 -77.26
N TRP A 5 -20.84 -13.45 -76.59
CA TRP A 5 -21.22 -14.03 -75.31
C TRP A 5 -20.88 -13.05 -74.19
N VAL A 6 -21.86 -12.24 -73.78
CA VAL A 6 -21.75 -11.37 -72.61
C VAL A 6 -22.68 -11.92 -71.54
N GLU A 7 -22.31 -13.05 -70.96
CA GLU A 7 -22.90 -13.53 -69.71
C GLU A 7 -21.78 -14.17 -68.89
N ASN A 8 -21.78 -13.93 -67.58
CA ASN A 8 -20.88 -14.49 -66.56
C ASN A 8 -19.51 -13.84 -66.36
N SER A 9 -19.46 -12.53 -66.08
CA SER A 9 -18.28 -11.94 -65.41
C SER A 9 -18.62 -11.03 -64.21
N PHE A 10 -19.83 -11.13 -63.66
CA PHE A 10 -20.20 -10.41 -62.43
C PHE A 10 -20.39 -11.33 -61.21
N LEU A 11 -20.31 -12.64 -61.37
CA LEU A 11 -20.63 -13.61 -60.31
C LEU A 11 -19.42 -14.18 -59.57
N ILE A 12 -18.19 -13.94 -60.04
CA ILE A 12 -16.97 -14.50 -59.43
C ILE A 12 -16.33 -13.54 -58.42
N MET A 13 -16.64 -12.24 -58.45
CA MET A 13 -16.00 -11.25 -57.58
C MET A 13 -16.58 -11.17 -56.16
N LEU A 14 -17.68 -11.88 -55.86
CA LEU A 14 -18.39 -11.79 -54.58
C LEU A 14 -18.00 -12.88 -53.55
N LEU A 15 -17.17 -13.86 -53.93
CA LEU A 15 -16.92 -15.05 -53.10
C LEU A 15 -15.62 -15.02 -52.25
N ILE A 16 -14.86 -13.93 -52.27
CA ILE A 16 -13.54 -13.87 -51.60
C ILE A 16 -13.60 -13.16 -50.22
N SER A 17 -14.73 -12.59 -49.81
CA SER A 17 -14.81 -11.78 -48.59
C SER A 17 -15.11 -12.53 -47.28
N LEU A 18 -15.03 -13.87 -47.23
CA LEU A 18 -15.48 -14.67 -46.07
C LEU A 18 -14.46 -15.69 -45.53
N SER A 19 -13.16 -15.40 -45.58
CA SER A 19 -12.16 -16.18 -44.82
C SER A 19 -11.31 -15.29 -43.90
N GLY A 20 -11.99 -14.61 -42.99
CA GLY A 20 -11.38 -14.00 -41.81
C GLY A 20 -12.04 -14.53 -40.55
N CYS A 21 -11.80 -15.80 -40.19
CA CYS A 21 -12.03 -16.24 -38.81
C CYS A 21 -11.00 -15.54 -37.93
N GLY A 22 -11.33 -14.33 -37.49
CA GLY A 22 -10.55 -13.60 -36.52
C GLY A 22 -10.56 -14.37 -35.20
N PHE A 23 -9.46 -15.08 -34.90
CA PHE A 23 -9.22 -15.58 -33.55
C PHE A 23 -8.99 -14.37 -32.66
N LYS A 24 -10.07 -13.88 -32.03
CA LYS A 24 -10.00 -12.87 -30.97
C LYS A 24 -9.37 -13.56 -29.77
N GLY A 25 -8.03 -13.54 -29.73
CA GLY A 25 -7.28 -14.10 -28.61
C GLY A 25 -7.82 -13.54 -27.30
N ASN A 26 -7.94 -14.41 -26.30
CA ASN A 26 -8.29 -13.95 -24.95
C ASN A 26 -7.28 -12.87 -24.55
N PRO A 27 -7.73 -11.73 -24.00
CA PRO A 27 -6.80 -10.73 -23.49
C PRO A 27 -5.84 -11.42 -22.53
N ALA A 28 -4.56 -11.41 -22.87
CA ALA A 28 -3.54 -11.96 -22.00
C ALA A 28 -3.54 -11.09 -20.73
N PRO A 29 -3.58 -11.70 -19.53
CA PRO A 29 -3.38 -10.94 -18.31
C PRO A 29 -2.04 -10.20 -18.43
N TYR A 30 -2.08 -8.87 -18.30
CA TYR A 30 -0.85 -8.10 -18.23
C TYR A 30 0.01 -8.67 -17.10
N PRO A 31 1.33 -8.84 -17.30
CA PRO A 31 2.20 -9.21 -16.20
C PRO A 31 2.00 -8.19 -15.08
N ALA A 32 1.72 -8.69 -13.88
CA ALA A 32 1.57 -7.83 -12.71
C ALA A 32 2.84 -6.98 -12.59
N MET A 33 2.68 -5.66 -12.67
CA MET A 33 3.81 -4.77 -12.39
C MET A 33 4.29 -5.03 -10.96
N PRO A 34 5.60 -4.99 -10.69
CA PRO A 34 6.12 -5.05 -9.33
C PRO A 34 5.39 -4.03 -8.46
N ASP A 35 4.86 -4.47 -7.31
CA ASP A 35 4.19 -3.58 -6.36
C ASP A 35 5.24 -2.70 -5.68
N ASP A 36 5.52 -1.53 -6.26
CA ASP A 36 6.42 -0.52 -5.70
C ASP A 36 5.73 0.34 -4.63
N LYS A 37 4.63 -0.13 -4.04
CA LYS A 37 3.98 0.60 -2.96
C LYS A 37 4.93 0.81 -1.79
N PRO A 38 4.81 1.97 -1.11
CA PRO A 38 5.44 2.16 0.18
C PRO A 38 5.05 1.05 1.16
N LEU A 39 6.05 0.48 1.84
CA LEU A 39 5.88 -0.69 2.68
C LEU A 39 6.43 -0.41 4.08
N VAL A 40 5.61 -0.73 5.07
CA VAL A 40 6.05 -0.91 6.46
C VAL A 40 6.12 -2.41 6.73
N LYS A 41 7.23 -2.86 7.33
CA LYS A 41 7.44 -4.25 7.74
C LYS A 41 7.90 -4.31 9.18
N ASN A 42 7.60 -5.42 9.83
CA ASN A 42 8.08 -5.75 11.19
C ASN A 42 7.82 -4.64 12.22
N MET A 43 6.69 -3.93 12.12
CA MET A 43 6.31 -2.94 13.10
C MET A 43 6.09 -3.60 14.46
N GLN A 44 6.74 -3.08 15.49
CA GLN A 44 6.69 -3.59 16.86
C GLN A 44 6.63 -2.44 17.84
N ALA A 45 5.93 -2.65 18.95
CA ALA A 45 5.97 -1.79 20.13
C ALA A 45 6.65 -2.59 21.26
N LEU A 46 7.72 -2.03 21.83
CA LEU A 46 8.58 -2.68 22.80
C LEU A 46 8.73 -1.79 24.05
N PRO A 47 8.93 -2.37 25.25
CA PRO A 47 9.26 -1.57 26.43
C PRO A 47 10.66 -0.97 26.28
N GLY A 48 10.79 0.34 26.51
CA GLY A 48 12.03 1.11 26.41
C GLY A 48 12.43 1.77 27.73
N GLY A 49 12.22 1.08 28.87
CA GLY A 49 12.42 1.64 30.20
C GLY A 49 11.19 2.38 30.70
N ASP A 50 11.19 3.71 30.58
CA ASP A 50 10.06 4.58 30.96
C ASP A 50 9.26 5.11 29.76
N ALA A 51 9.54 4.57 28.57
CA ALA A 51 8.82 4.88 27.34
C ALA A 51 8.44 3.59 26.61
N VAL A 52 7.48 3.69 25.69
CA VAL A 52 7.26 2.65 24.69
C VAL A 52 8.06 3.00 23.43
N LEU A 53 8.88 2.05 22.99
CA LEU A 53 9.69 2.17 21.78
C LEU A 53 8.96 1.48 20.62
N ILE A 54 8.50 2.27 19.66
CA ILE A 54 7.90 1.79 18.41
C ILE A 54 9.00 1.71 17.35
N LYS A 55 9.18 0.54 16.74
CA LYS A 55 10.18 0.29 15.68
C LYS A 55 9.54 -0.33 14.46
N TRP A 56 10.03 0.02 13.28
CA TRP A 56 9.59 -0.59 12.04
C TRP A 56 10.64 -0.45 10.94
N ILE A 57 10.49 -1.29 9.92
CA ILE A 57 11.23 -1.20 8.67
C ILE A 57 10.37 -0.46 7.66
N PHE A 58 10.91 0.58 7.05
CA PHE A 58 10.25 1.42 6.06
C PHE A 58 10.97 1.35 4.71
N GLN A 59 10.20 1.17 3.64
CA GLN A 59 10.67 1.13 2.26
C GLN A 59 9.76 2.00 1.38
N ASP A 60 10.38 2.90 0.61
CA ASP A 60 9.67 3.78 -0.32
C ASP A 60 10.58 4.08 -1.51
N LYS A 61 10.62 3.14 -2.45
CA LYS A 61 11.50 3.19 -3.63
C LYS A 61 11.23 4.41 -4.50
N LYS A 62 9.98 4.85 -4.57
CA LYS A 62 9.54 5.97 -5.41
C LYS A 62 9.58 7.32 -4.68
N GLY A 63 9.84 7.32 -3.37
CA GLY A 63 9.90 8.55 -2.57
C GLY A 63 8.54 9.26 -2.50
N LEU A 64 7.44 8.51 -2.53
CA LEU A 64 6.08 9.05 -2.52
C LEU A 64 5.69 9.61 -1.15
N ILE A 65 6.19 8.99 -0.09
CA ILE A 65 5.84 9.35 1.27
C ILE A 65 6.73 10.50 1.72
N ASN A 66 6.09 11.58 2.15
CA ASN A 66 6.74 12.79 2.65
C ASN A 66 7.04 12.70 4.15
N HIS A 67 6.09 12.17 4.92
CA HIS A 67 6.23 11.95 6.35
C HIS A 67 5.35 10.79 6.82
N ILE A 68 5.67 10.28 8.01
CA ILE A 68 4.90 9.26 8.71
C ILE A 68 4.33 9.89 9.97
N ILE A 69 3.02 9.78 10.17
CA ILE A 69 2.35 10.14 11.42
C ILE A 69 2.26 8.90 12.30
N ILE A 70 2.64 9.06 13.57
CA ILE A 70 2.50 8.04 14.59
C ILE A 70 1.30 8.40 15.44
N GLU A 71 0.34 7.49 15.52
CA GLU A 71 -0.84 7.64 16.36
C GLU A 71 -0.92 6.53 17.40
N SER A 72 -1.48 6.84 18.57
CA SER A 72 -1.73 5.87 19.62
C SER A 72 -3.18 5.88 20.08
N SER A 73 -3.63 4.73 20.56
CA SER A 73 -4.92 4.55 21.22
C SER A 73 -4.74 3.68 22.45
N GLN A 74 -5.29 4.10 23.58
CA GLN A 74 -5.27 3.30 24.80
C GLN A 74 -6.37 2.25 24.76
N ALA A 75 -6.01 0.97 24.86
CA ALA A 75 -6.92 -0.17 24.80
C ALA A 75 -7.56 -0.54 26.16
N GLY A 76 -7.08 0.08 27.24
CA GLY A 76 -7.49 -0.22 28.61
C GLY A 76 -6.30 -0.62 29.49
N GLN A 77 -6.56 -1.53 30.42
CA GLN A 77 -5.58 -2.14 31.32
C GLN A 77 -5.62 -3.66 31.13
N PRO A 78 -4.54 -4.39 31.47
CA PRO A 78 -4.55 -5.84 31.46
C PRO A 78 -5.72 -6.41 32.29
N GLY A 79 -6.52 -7.28 31.67
CA GLY A 79 -7.73 -7.85 32.29
C GLY A 79 -8.96 -6.93 32.27
N GLN A 80 -8.82 -5.69 31.79
CA GLN A 80 -9.91 -4.73 31.56
C GLN A 80 -9.84 -4.18 30.13
N GLU A 81 -9.42 -5.00 29.18
CA GLU A 81 -9.33 -4.59 27.78
C GLU A 81 -10.71 -4.38 27.16
N CYS A 82 -10.90 -3.28 26.44
CA CYS A 82 -12.09 -3.13 25.62
C CYS A 82 -11.88 -3.74 24.23
N LYS A 83 -12.41 -4.94 24.01
CA LYS A 83 -12.22 -5.69 22.76
C LYS A 83 -12.89 -5.04 21.54
N ASN A 84 -14.06 -4.43 21.71
CA ASN A 84 -14.89 -3.91 20.61
C ASN A 84 -15.25 -2.41 20.77
N CYS A 85 -14.48 -1.66 21.55
CA CYS A 85 -14.70 -0.22 21.63
C CYS A 85 -14.25 0.44 20.32
N PRO A 86 -14.99 1.44 19.81
CA PRO A 86 -14.47 2.37 18.83
C PRO A 86 -13.12 2.91 19.30
N ARG A 87 -12.08 2.69 18.49
CA ARG A 87 -10.72 3.13 18.80
C ARG A 87 -10.59 4.60 18.40
N ILE A 88 -10.27 5.45 19.36
CA ILE A 88 -9.90 6.83 19.09
C ILE A 88 -8.38 6.89 19.11
N TYR A 89 -7.81 7.27 17.97
CA TYR A 89 -6.37 7.45 17.81
C TYR A 89 -6.02 8.92 17.94
N ALA A 90 -4.99 9.22 18.73
CA ALA A 90 -4.41 10.54 18.85
C ALA A 90 -3.03 10.55 18.20
N LYS A 91 -2.72 11.62 17.46
CA LYS A 91 -1.37 11.85 16.94
C LYS A 91 -0.42 12.12 18.10
N ILE A 92 0.63 11.32 18.19
CA ILE A 92 1.69 11.47 19.21
C ILE A 92 3.03 11.88 18.62
N GLY A 93 3.20 11.75 17.30
CA GLY A 93 4.48 12.06 16.66
C GLY A 93 4.41 12.13 15.15
N GLN A 94 5.52 12.57 14.57
CA GLN A 94 5.74 12.60 13.13
C GLN A 94 7.23 12.44 12.81
N ILE A 95 7.53 11.68 11.76
CA ILE A 95 8.90 11.51 11.22
C ILE A 95 8.91 11.91 9.75
N GLN A 96 9.87 12.75 9.36
CA GLN A 96 10.09 13.12 7.97
C GLN A 96 10.82 11.99 7.23
N THR A 97 10.36 11.61 6.04
CA THR A 97 10.95 10.50 5.27
C THR A 97 11.85 10.95 4.13
N LYS A 98 11.77 12.23 3.72
CA LYS A 98 12.57 12.80 2.62
C LYS A 98 14.03 13.12 2.98
N GLU A 99 14.40 13.05 4.25
CA GLU A 99 15.78 13.26 4.70
C GLU A 99 16.62 12.01 4.39
N GLY A 100 17.12 11.90 3.16
CA GLY A 100 17.99 10.80 2.73
C GLY A 100 18.36 10.87 1.25
N THR A 101 19.61 10.52 0.92
CA THR A 101 20.06 10.35 -0.47
C THR A 101 19.29 9.21 -1.15
N ALA A 102 19.20 9.21 -2.49
CA ALA A 102 18.45 8.19 -3.24
C ALA A 102 18.91 6.75 -2.92
N ALA A 103 20.17 6.53 -2.55
CA ALA A 103 20.72 5.25 -2.12
C ALA A 103 20.15 4.73 -0.77
N ASN A 104 19.58 5.61 0.06
CA ASN A 104 18.97 5.26 1.35
C ASN A 104 17.46 4.96 1.26
N ARG A 105 16.89 4.85 0.05
CA ARG A 105 15.43 4.65 -0.14
C ARG A 105 14.99 3.19 -0.22
N ASP A 106 15.95 2.26 -0.26
CA ASP A 106 15.65 0.84 -0.39
C ASP A 106 14.99 0.26 0.86
N GLN A 107 15.60 0.45 2.03
CA GLN A 107 15.05 -0.02 3.30
C GLN A 107 15.72 0.71 4.47
N ARG A 108 14.92 1.28 5.37
CA ARG A 108 15.39 1.99 6.57
C ARG A 108 14.71 1.46 7.82
N GLU A 109 15.47 1.29 8.88
CA GLU A 109 14.90 1.06 10.21
C GLU A 109 14.60 2.42 10.84
N LEU A 110 13.34 2.62 11.24
CA LEU A 110 12.86 3.83 11.89
C LEU A 110 12.31 3.49 13.25
N SER A 111 12.37 4.46 14.16
CA SER A 111 11.83 4.30 15.51
C SER A 111 11.28 5.59 16.07
N PHE A 112 10.32 5.46 16.98
CA PHE A 112 9.72 6.55 17.74
C PHE A 112 9.59 6.13 19.20
N SER A 113 9.85 7.06 20.14
CA SER A 113 9.71 6.81 21.58
C SER A 113 8.52 7.59 22.13
N ASP A 114 7.51 6.87 22.62
CA ASP A 114 6.38 7.43 23.35
C ASP A 114 6.72 7.52 24.84
N THR A 115 7.21 8.68 25.26
CA THR A 115 7.53 9.00 26.66
C THR A 115 6.30 9.39 27.49
N SER A 116 5.13 9.49 26.86
CA SER A 116 3.87 9.82 27.53
C SER A 116 3.08 8.58 27.96
N ALA A 117 3.49 7.41 27.47
CA ALA A 117 2.90 6.13 27.84
C ALA A 117 3.07 5.85 29.34
N VAL A 118 2.01 5.32 29.97
CA VAL A 118 1.97 5.00 31.39
C VAL A 118 2.00 3.50 31.58
N LYS A 119 2.86 3.01 32.49
CA LYS A 119 2.92 1.59 32.86
C LYS A 119 1.59 1.08 33.42
N GLY A 120 1.31 -0.20 33.23
CA GLY A 120 0.04 -0.85 33.54
C GLY A 120 -1.08 -0.59 32.54
N LYS A 121 -0.79 -0.01 31.36
CA LYS A 121 -1.76 0.25 30.30
C LYS A 121 -1.45 -0.54 29.04
N ILE A 122 -2.48 -0.80 28.25
CA ILE A 122 -2.33 -1.40 26.91
C ILE A 122 -2.48 -0.31 25.87
N TYR A 123 -1.54 -0.25 24.93
CA TYR A 123 -1.51 0.72 23.85
C TYR A 123 -1.51 0.01 22.50
N ILE A 124 -2.26 0.57 21.55
CA ILE A 124 -2.16 0.25 20.14
C ILE A 124 -1.60 1.46 19.43
N TYR A 125 -0.52 1.23 18.68
CA TYR A 125 0.09 2.23 17.81
C TYR A 125 -0.23 1.91 16.36
N ARG A 126 -0.43 2.94 15.55
CA ARG A 126 -0.52 2.80 14.09
C ARG A 126 0.29 3.87 13.37
N LEU A 127 0.67 3.55 12.15
CA LEU A 127 1.39 4.46 11.26
C LEU A 127 0.50 4.90 10.10
N MET A 128 0.46 6.21 9.86
CA MET A 128 -0.13 6.79 8.66
C MET A 128 0.99 7.26 7.74
N LEU A 129 1.03 6.73 6.52
CA LEU A 129 1.98 7.15 5.48
C LEU A 129 1.34 8.30 4.71
N CYS A 130 1.97 9.47 4.76
CA CYS A 130 1.41 10.69 4.19
C CYS A 130 2.27 11.20 3.02
N GLU A 131 1.63 11.43 1.90
CA GLU A 131 2.20 12.08 0.73
C GLU A 131 2.28 13.61 0.91
N GLU A 132 2.93 14.29 -0.02
CA GLU A 132 3.06 15.75 0.00
C GLU A 132 1.73 16.50 -0.23
N ASN A 133 0.81 15.88 -0.97
CA ASN A 133 -0.54 16.41 -1.21
C ASN A 133 -1.47 16.30 0.02
N GLY A 134 -0.99 15.73 1.14
CA GLY A 134 -1.77 15.54 2.36
C GLY A 134 -2.59 14.24 2.39
N ASN A 135 -2.55 13.41 1.36
CA ASN A 135 -3.18 12.10 1.38
C ASN A 135 -2.43 11.19 2.33
N CYS A 136 -3.14 10.65 3.31
CA CYS A 136 -2.59 9.70 4.28
C CYS A 136 -3.31 8.35 4.18
N SER A 137 -2.55 7.28 4.25
CA SER A 137 -3.07 5.91 4.29
C SER A 137 -2.55 5.18 5.53
N GLU A 138 -3.43 4.40 6.15
CA GLU A 138 -3.03 3.52 7.25
C GLU A 138 -2.16 2.39 6.70
N SER A 139 -1.07 2.05 7.41
CA SER A 139 -0.11 1.05 6.94
C SER A 139 0.05 -0.16 7.85
N SER A 140 0.33 0.05 9.13
CA SER A 140 0.60 -1.03 10.08
C SER A 140 0.24 -0.60 11.48
N ALA A 141 -0.07 -1.59 12.32
CA ALA A 141 -0.35 -1.40 13.72
C ALA A 141 0.41 -2.41 14.58
N ALA A 142 0.71 -2.01 15.81
CA ALA A 142 1.33 -2.86 16.82
C ALA A 142 0.71 -2.59 18.19
N GLU A 143 0.52 -3.63 18.99
CA GLU A 143 0.00 -3.55 20.35
C GLU A 143 1.08 -3.90 21.36
N ILE A 144 1.03 -3.25 22.53
CA ILE A 144 1.87 -3.57 23.68
C ILE A 144 1.05 -3.47 24.97
N ASN A 145 1.28 -4.41 25.87
CA ASN A 145 0.98 -4.28 27.29
C ASN A 145 2.20 -3.68 27.99
N PHE A 146 2.15 -2.38 28.32
CA PHE A 146 3.29 -1.68 28.88
C PHE A 146 3.32 -1.89 30.39
N GLN A 147 4.26 -2.73 30.86
CA GLN A 147 4.41 -3.11 32.27
C GLN A 147 5.54 -2.33 32.96
#